data_AF-A0A7Y8G677-F1
#
_entry.id   AF-A0A7Y8G677-F1
#
_cell.length_a   1.000
_cell.length_b   1.000
_cell.length_c   1.000
_cell.angle_alpha   90.00
_cell.angle_beta   90.00
_cell.angle_gamma   90.00
#
_symmetry.space_group_name_H-M   'P 1'
#
loop_
_entity.id
_entity.type
_entity.pdbx_description
1 polymer ?
#
loop_
_entity_poly.entity_id
_entity_poly.type
_entity_poly.pdbx_seq_one_letter_code
_entity_poly.pdbx_strand_id
1 'polypeptide(L)' 'MLAEFDEWLARFGKLYLHLNTGGDEYVGFIVDADRLDIMIAMAKKAGIEARLETF' A
#
# COMPACT_ATOMS: atom_id res chain seq x y z
N MET A 1 6.23 14.70 -1.30
CA MET A 1 5.33 15.00 -0.17
C MET A 1 4.61 13.73 0.32
N LEU A 2 5.20 12.54 0.13
CA LEU A 2 4.69 11.26 0.62
C LEU A 2 5.74 10.51 1.48
N ALA A 3 7.04 10.79 1.29
CA ALA A 3 8.11 10.29 2.16
C ALA A 3 7.89 10.55 3.67
N GLU A 4 7.43 11.75 4.05
CA GLU A 4 7.13 12.09 5.45
C GLU A 4 5.96 11.27 6.02
N PHE A 5 5.01 10.88 5.15
CA PHE A 5 3.90 10.03 5.50
C PHE A 5 4.34 8.56 5.65
N ASP A 6 5.20 8.08 4.76
CA ASP A 6 5.80 6.75 4.83
C ASP A 6 6.68 6.61 6.09
N GLU A 7 7.49 7.62 6.40
CA GLU A 7 8.26 7.67 7.65
C GLU A 7 7.36 7.66 8.89
N TRP A 8 6.26 8.40 8.86
CA TRP A 8 5.30 8.40 9.96
C TRP A 8 4.63 7.04 10.15
N LEU A 9 4.20 6.37 9.07
CA LEU A 9 3.61 5.02 9.13
C LEU A 9 4.60 3.96 9.61
N ALA A 10 5.86 4.06 9.18
CA ALA A 10 6.92 3.14 9.59
C ALA A 10 7.12 3.14 11.12
N ARG A 11 6.93 4.28 11.80
CA ARG A 11 7.00 4.38 13.28
C ARG A 11 5.93 3.55 13.99
N PHE A 12 4.85 3.18 13.28
CA PHE A 12 3.78 2.32 13.77
C PHE A 12 3.84 0.90 13.19
N GLY A 13 4.90 0.56 12.44
CA GLY A 13 5.02 -0.74 11.76
C GLY A 13 4.00 -0.93 10.64
N LYS A 14 3.58 0.17 9.99
CA LYS A 14 2.57 0.18 8.93
C LYS A 14 3.16 0.64 7.60
N LEU A 15 2.50 0.28 6.52
CA LEU A 15 2.84 0.64 5.15
C LEU A 15 1.58 1.10 4.42
N TYR A 16 1.73 2.05 3.50
CA TYR A 16 0.67 2.39 2.55
C TYR A 16 0.82 1.54 1.29
N LEU A 17 -0.24 0.84 0.90
CA LEU A 17 -0.29 0.07 -0.34
C LEU A 17 -1.16 0.81 -1.35
N HIS A 18 -0.54 1.23 -2.45
CA HIS A 18 -1.23 1.90 -3.54
C HIS A 18 -1.99 0.87 -4.39
N LEU A 19 -3.25 1.20 -4.72
CA LEU A 19 -4.09 0.44 -5.63
C LEU A 19 -4.01 1.09 -7.00
N ASN A 20 -3.54 0.34 -7.99
CA ASN A 20 -3.57 0.80 -9.37
C ASN A 20 -5.01 0.64 -9.90
N THR A 21 -5.79 1.72 -9.81
CA THR A 21 -7.17 1.79 -10.33
C THR A 21 -7.23 2.21 -11.80
N GLY A 22 -6.08 2.50 -12.43
CA GLY A 22 -5.99 2.95 -13.81
C GLY A 22 -6.45 4.40 -14.05
N GLY A 23 -6.72 5.16 -12.98
CA GLY A 23 -7.03 6.59 -13.02
C GLY A 23 -5.98 7.42 -12.28
N ASP A 24 -6.14 8.75 -12.30
CA ASP A 24 -5.24 9.70 -11.62
C ASP A 24 -5.48 9.78 -10.10
N GLU A 25 -6.35 8.91 -9.56
CA GLU A 25 -6.68 8.91 -8.15
C GLU A 25 -5.64 8.16 -7.33
N TYR A 26 -5.14 8.82 -6.30
CA TYR A 26 -4.22 8.22 -5.34
C TYR A 26 -4.99 7.42 -4.28
N VAL A 27 -5.47 6.22 -4.68
CA VAL A 27 -6.26 5.32 -3.83
C VAL A 27 -5.37 4.21 -3.28
N GLY A 28 -5.57 3.86 -2.02
CA GLY A 28 -4.76 2.85 -1.35
C GLY A 28 -5.23 2.61 0.07
N PHE A 29 -4.55 1.73 0.77
CA PHE A 29 -4.89 1.39 2.15
C PHE A 29 -3.65 1.17 3.00
N ILE A 30 -3.81 1.36 4.30
CA ILE A 30 -2.75 1.15 5.28
C ILE A 30 -2.81 -0.30 5.76
N VAL A 31 -1.65 -0.96 5.79
CA VAL A 31 -1.49 -2.37 6.13
C VAL A 31 -0.37 -2.51 7.15
N ASP A 32 -0.49 -3.48 8.06
CA ASP A 32 0.62 -3.84 8.94
C ASP A 32 1.77 -4.45 8.11
N ALA A 33 3.01 -4.06 8.39
CA ALA A 33 4.17 -4.45 7.59
C ALA A 33 4.36 -5.98 7.50
N ASP A 34 4.00 -6.71 8.56
CA ASP A 34 4.04 -8.17 8.63
C ASP A 34 2.94 -8.87 7.81
N ARG A 35 1.92 -8.13 7.37
CA ARG A 35 0.80 -8.62 6.55
C ARG A 35 0.88 -8.24 5.09
N LEU A 36 1.92 -7.50 4.68
CA LEU A 36 2.08 -6.99 3.32
C LEU A 36 1.91 -8.09 2.26
N ASP A 37 2.65 -9.19 2.39
CA ASP A 37 2.64 -10.29 1.41
C ASP A 37 1.26 -10.93 1.25
N ILE A 38 0.55 -11.13 2.37
CA ILE A 38 -0.79 -11.71 2.38
C ILE A 38 -1.78 -10.74 1.74
N MET A 39 -1.67 -9.44 2.01
CA MET A 39 -2.55 -8.43 1.42
C MET A 39 -2.33 -8.30 -0.10
N ILE A 40 -1.08 -8.31 -0.57
CA ILE A 40 -0.77 -8.33 -2.01
C ILE A 40 -1.32 -9.59 -2.68
N ALA A 41 -1.16 -10.76 -2.06
CA ALA A 41 -1.70 -12.02 -2.58
C ALA A 41 -3.24 -11.99 -2.67
N MET A 42 -3.90 -11.42 -1.67
CA MET A 42 -5.36 -11.25 -1.65
C MET A 42 -5.85 -10.28 -2.73
N ALA A 43 -5.18 -9.13 -2.89
CA ALA A 43 -5.49 -8.17 -3.95
C ALA A 43 -5.37 -8.82 -5.34
N LYS A 44 -4.26 -9.54 -5.58
CA LYS A 44 -4.06 -10.29 -6.83
C LYS A 44 -5.17 -11.31 -7.08
N LYS A 45 -5.59 -12.05 -6.04
CA LYS A 45 -6.70 -13.02 -6.15
C LYS A 45 -8.03 -12.35 -6.46
N ALA A 46 -8.24 -11.12 -6.00
CA ALA A 46 -9.42 -10.31 -6.31
C ALA A 46 -9.35 -9.63 -7.68
N GLY A 47 -8.27 -9.80 -8.45
CA GLY A 47 -8.05 -9.10 -9.72
C GLY A 47 -7.70 -7.62 -9.55
N ILE A 48 -7.29 -7.22 -8.34
CA ILE A 48 -6.88 -5.86 -8.01
C ILE A 48 -5.35 -5.80 -8.10
N GLU A 49 -4.83 -4.90 -8.91
CA GLU A 49 -3.39 -4.64 -8.95
C GLU A 49 -3.01 -3.71 -7.79
N ALA A 50 -2.20 -4.24 -6.88
CA ALA A 50 -1.67 -3.49 -5.74
C ALA A 50 -0.14 -3.52 -5.79
N ARG A 51 0.50 -2.38 -5.56
CA ARG A 51 1.96 -2.26 -5.53
C ARG A 51 2.38 -1.48 -4.29
N LEU A 52 3.50 -1.90 -3.72
CA LEU A 52 4.18 -1.08 -2.73
C LEU A 52 4.89 0.04 -3.52
N GLU A 53 4.36 1.25 -3.42
CA GLU A 53 5.08 2.43 -3.84
C GLU A 53 5.76 3.01 -2.60
N THR A 54 7.09 3.03 -2.63
CA THR A 54 7.91 3.77 -1.65
C THR A 54 8.26 5.12 -2.24
N PHE A 55 7.92 6.21 -1.53
CA PHE A 55 8.09 7.59 -2.00
C PHE A 55 9.26 8.33 -1.35
#